data_AF-A0A212KTW0-F1
#
_entry.id   AF-A0A212KTW0-F1
#
_cell.length_a   1.000
_cell.length_b   1.000
_cell.length_c   1.000
_cell.angle_alpha   90.00
_cell.angle_beta   90.00
_cell.angle_gamma   90.00
#
_symmetry.space_group_name_H-M   'P 1'
#
loop_
_entity.id
_entity.type
_entity.pdbx_description
1 polymer ?
#
loop_
_entity_poly.entity_id
_entity_poly.type
_entity_poly.pdbx_seq_one_letter_code
_entity_poly.pdbx_strand_id
1 'polypeptide(L)'
;EDEIKEFTRMMTALTIDTRSIKDINIAERNQLLLSIGEIIPGHNGRRIDGKILKKRDISHSGIGINLGPNTYASDSGKEVYAKRAGHIVWKPEENLLDIEPVYIVEGNVDFSEGNIQGFVGKVIVKGDVKPKFKVVAHGDVEIQGTVEDALIRSTNGNVVILGSVVNKSDGLIQASKTAHVCIATNANIKGQRIVIGSPGVVIGGVLQAKNLIQANSIGSESGVATKIHVGDVKALRERLRALGQKASADSALLKELTEVIKLLEFKETSNTLDSDQANLLSKARTDAPELKGLLEATHEEEIEIKREIASRRPARLEVMDTLHPQVDVWLFEACVTTQAAEKFTGFRCKDGIMQRYSL
;
A
#
# COMPACT_ATOMS: atom_id res chain seq x y z
N GLU A 1 -19.64 -5.36 21.90
CA GLU A 1 -18.50 -4.96 21.04
C GLU A 1 -18.89 -4.81 19.57
N ASP A 2 -19.72 -5.70 19.03
CA ASP A 2 -20.18 -5.61 17.63
C ASP A 2 -21.07 -4.40 17.35
N GLU A 3 -21.99 -4.04 18.25
CA GLU A 3 -22.81 -2.82 18.11
C GLU A 3 -21.97 -1.53 18.09
N ILE A 4 -20.86 -1.47 18.84
CA ILE A 4 -19.96 -0.31 18.86
C ILE A 4 -19.19 -0.22 17.55
N LYS A 5 -18.74 -1.36 16.99
CA LYS A 5 -18.11 -1.42 15.66
C LYS A 5 -19.08 -1.02 14.57
N GLU A 6 -20.33 -1.47 14.65
CA GLU A 6 -21.36 -1.19 13.67
C GLU A 6 -21.78 0.29 13.70
N PHE A 7 -21.94 0.85 14.91
CA PHE A 7 -22.16 2.28 15.11
C PHE A 7 -20.97 3.12 14.62
N THR A 8 -19.73 2.70 14.91
CA THR A 8 -18.53 3.38 14.40
C THR A 8 -18.46 3.33 12.88
N ARG A 9 -18.77 2.18 12.26
CA ARG A 9 -18.89 2.05 10.80
C ARG A 9 -19.95 2.97 10.22
N MET A 10 -21.12 3.05 10.86
CA MET A 10 -22.22 3.90 10.42
C MET A 10 -21.85 5.39 10.50
N MET A 11 -21.22 5.82 11.60
CA MET A 11 -20.72 7.19 11.77
C MET A 11 -19.57 7.53 10.80
N THR A 12 -18.72 6.55 10.48
CA THR A 12 -17.64 6.71 9.47
C THR A 12 -18.21 6.80 8.05
N ALA A 13 -19.32 6.10 7.77
CA ALA A 13 -20.02 6.16 6.49
C ALA A 13 -20.84 7.46 6.31
N LEU A 14 -21.32 8.04 7.41
CA LEU A 14 -22.05 9.31 7.44
C LEU A 14 -21.14 10.55 7.48
N THR A 15 -19.83 10.36 7.68
CA THR A 15 -18.88 11.48 7.63
C THR A 15 -18.63 11.85 6.18
N ILE A 16 -19.21 12.96 5.74
CA ILE A 16 -18.89 13.55 4.44
C ILE A 16 -17.42 13.99 4.48
N ASP A 17 -16.56 13.27 3.76
CA ASP A 17 -15.14 13.63 3.64
C ASP A 17 -15.01 14.84 2.70
N THR A 18 -15.14 16.04 3.26
CA THR A 18 -14.99 17.32 2.55
C THR A 18 -13.58 17.55 2.01
N ARG A 19 -12.64 16.62 2.23
CA ARG A 19 -11.25 16.71 1.74
C ARG A 19 -10.99 15.90 0.47
N SER A 20 -11.96 15.10 0.03
CA SER A 20 -11.89 14.41 -1.26
C SER A 20 -12.61 15.28 -2.31
N ILE A 21 -11.96 16.39 -2.66
CA ILE A 21 -12.57 17.50 -3.42
C ILE A 21 -12.42 17.31 -4.93
N LYS A 22 -11.34 16.67 -5.37
CA LYS A 22 -11.07 16.39 -6.78
C LYS A 22 -10.97 14.88 -7.00
N ASP A 23 -11.73 14.38 -7.96
CA ASP A 23 -11.42 13.12 -8.60
C ASP A 23 -10.16 13.36 -9.45
N ILE A 24 -9.07 12.68 -9.11
CA ILE A 24 -7.87 12.73 -9.93
C ILE A 24 -8.26 12.13 -11.29
N ASN A 25 -7.92 12.81 -12.38
CA ASN A 25 -8.16 12.33 -13.74
C ASN A 25 -7.22 11.15 -14.03
N ILE A 26 -7.61 9.96 -13.58
CA ILE A 26 -6.88 8.71 -13.77
C ILE A 26 -7.51 7.97 -14.95
N ALA A 27 -6.65 7.56 -15.87
CA ALA A 27 -7.00 6.60 -16.91
C ALA A 27 -6.49 5.20 -16.53
N GLU A 28 -7.27 4.17 -16.84
CA GLU A 28 -6.84 2.78 -16.87
C GLU A 28 -6.29 2.40 -18.25
N ARG A 29 -5.59 1.27 -18.32
CA ARG A 29 -5.10 0.76 -19.61
C ARG A 29 -6.28 0.42 -20.53
N ASN A 30 -6.19 0.86 -21.78
CA ASN A 30 -7.22 0.74 -22.82
C ASN A 30 -8.53 1.47 -22.50
N GLN A 31 -8.55 2.38 -21.53
CA GLN A 31 -9.70 3.24 -21.29
C GLN A 31 -9.88 4.22 -22.45
N LEU A 32 -11.14 4.40 -22.88
CA LEU A 32 -11.53 5.44 -23.83
C LEU A 32 -11.39 6.81 -23.15
N LEU A 33 -10.54 7.67 -23.72
CA LEU A 33 -10.26 9.02 -23.21
C LEU A 33 -11.11 10.06 -23.93
N LEU A 34 -11.20 9.94 -25.25
CA LEU A 34 -11.92 10.86 -26.11
C LEU A 34 -12.64 10.09 -27.20
N SER A 35 -13.86 10.51 -27.51
CA SER A 35 -14.59 10.11 -28.70
C SER A 35 -15.03 11.37 -29.46
N ILE A 36 -14.80 11.39 -30.77
CA ILE A 36 -15.34 12.45 -31.63
C ILE A 36 -16.83 12.17 -31.82
N GLY A 37 -17.67 13.12 -31.40
CA GLY A 37 -19.11 13.08 -31.66
C GLY A 37 -19.45 13.19 -33.15
N GLU A 38 -20.64 12.74 -33.51
CA GLU A 38 -21.12 12.87 -34.89
C GLU A 38 -21.28 14.34 -35.28
N ILE A 39 -20.80 14.70 -36.47
CA ILE A 39 -21.07 16.02 -37.03
C ILE A 39 -22.55 16.07 -37.39
N ILE A 40 -23.30 16.96 -36.76
CA ILE A 40 -24.68 17.24 -37.13
C ILE A 40 -24.65 18.29 -38.25
N PRO A 41 -24.86 17.92 -39.52
CA PRO A 41 -24.84 18.88 -40.60
C PRO A 41 -26.02 19.84 -40.45
N GLY A 42 -25.75 21.15 -40.44
CA GLY A 42 -26.81 22.15 -40.49
C GLY A 42 -27.62 22.10 -41.79
N HIS A 43 -28.81 22.68 -41.78
CA HIS A 43 -29.60 22.88 -42.99
C HIS A 43 -29.22 24.19 -43.68
N ASN A 44 -29.44 24.26 -45.00
CA ASN A 44 -29.28 25.52 -45.73
C ASN A 44 -30.28 26.55 -45.20
N GLY A 45 -29.81 27.77 -44.94
CA GLY A 45 -30.68 28.90 -44.62
C GLY A 45 -31.35 29.46 -45.86
N ARG A 46 -32.40 30.28 -45.66
CA ARG A 46 -33.05 31.02 -46.75
C ARG A 46 -33.21 32.48 -46.35
N ARG A 47 -32.75 33.38 -47.21
CA ARG A 47 -32.93 34.82 -47.03
C ARG A 47 -34.33 35.25 -47.49
N ILE A 48 -34.75 36.43 -47.04
CA ILE A 48 -36.06 37.02 -47.37
C ILE A 48 -36.19 37.31 -48.89
N ASP A 49 -35.07 37.52 -49.58
CA ASP A 49 -35.00 37.69 -51.05
C ASP A 49 -35.10 36.38 -51.85
N GLY A 50 -35.35 35.25 -51.17
CA GLY A 50 -35.50 33.93 -51.78
C GLY A 50 -34.18 33.21 -52.07
N LYS A 51 -33.01 33.83 -51.88
CA LYS A 51 -31.69 33.20 -52.10
C LYS A 51 -31.37 32.22 -50.97
N ILE A 52 -30.84 31.05 -51.35
CA ILE A 52 -30.41 30.01 -50.43
C ILE A 52 -29.04 30.39 -49.85
N LEU A 53 -28.94 30.46 -48.52
CA LEU A 53 -27.65 30.49 -47.83
C LEU A 53 -27.18 29.05 -47.67
N LYS A 54 -26.15 28.67 -48.44
CA LYS A 54 -25.55 27.35 -48.28
C LYS A 54 -25.00 27.21 -46.87
N LYS A 55 -25.25 26.06 -46.25
CA LYS A 55 -24.60 25.67 -45.00
C LYS A 55 -23.08 25.73 -45.17
N ARG A 56 -22.36 25.97 -44.07
CA ARG A 56 -20.92 25.82 -44.07
C ARG A 56 -20.58 24.35 -44.27
N ASP A 57 -19.72 24.03 -45.22
CA ASP A 57 -19.20 22.67 -45.37
C ASP A 57 -18.24 22.39 -44.21
N ILE A 58 -18.57 21.39 -43.41
CA ILE A 58 -17.75 20.90 -42.30
C ILE A 58 -17.32 19.49 -42.71
N SER A 59 -16.07 19.32 -43.16
CA SER A 59 -15.50 17.98 -43.37
C SER A 59 -14.82 17.50 -42.08
N HIS A 60 -14.71 16.18 -41.91
CA HIS A 60 -13.93 15.62 -40.82
C HIS A 60 -12.48 16.11 -40.92
N SER A 61 -11.98 16.78 -39.88
CA SER A 61 -10.56 17.14 -39.76
C SER A 61 -9.89 16.24 -38.72
N GLY A 62 -10.12 14.92 -38.78
CA GLY A 62 -9.60 13.97 -37.79
C GLY A 62 -9.89 14.37 -36.33
N ILE A 63 -9.13 13.81 -35.38
CA ILE A 63 -9.21 14.19 -33.95
C ILE A 63 -8.68 15.62 -33.75
N GLY A 64 -7.80 16.10 -34.63
CA GLY A 64 -7.19 17.44 -34.53
C GLY A 64 -6.24 17.60 -33.35
N ILE A 65 -6.07 16.56 -32.52
CA ILE A 65 -5.27 16.51 -31.29
C ILE A 65 -4.01 15.69 -31.54
N ASN A 66 -2.88 16.17 -31.04
CA ASN A 66 -1.63 15.43 -31.02
C ASN A 66 -1.70 14.34 -29.93
N LEU A 67 -1.31 13.11 -30.28
CA LEU A 67 -1.28 12.00 -29.34
C LEU A 67 0.12 11.85 -28.76
N GLY A 68 0.20 11.87 -27.43
CA GLY A 68 1.42 11.57 -26.71
C GLY A 68 1.86 10.11 -26.83
N PRO A 69 3.07 9.79 -26.34
CA PRO A 69 3.62 8.44 -26.39
C PRO A 69 2.72 7.38 -25.72
N ASN A 70 1.93 7.74 -24.71
CA ASN A 70 1.09 6.81 -23.94
C ASN A 70 -0.39 6.82 -24.35
N THR A 71 -0.74 7.41 -25.49
CA THR A 71 -2.09 7.36 -26.09
C THR A 71 -2.04 6.77 -27.50
N TYR A 72 -3.14 6.15 -27.95
CA TYR A 72 -3.31 5.65 -29.31
C TYR A 72 -4.71 5.93 -29.83
N ALA A 73 -4.85 6.13 -31.13
CA ALA A 73 -6.16 6.23 -31.79
C ALA A 73 -6.68 4.85 -32.20
N SER A 74 -8.00 4.71 -32.29
CA SER A 74 -8.63 3.59 -33.00
C SER A 74 -8.33 3.61 -34.50
N ASP A 75 -8.50 2.46 -35.15
CA ASP A 75 -8.36 2.32 -36.61
C ASP A 75 -9.31 3.27 -37.39
N SER A 76 -10.44 3.63 -36.77
CA SER A 76 -11.40 4.59 -37.34
C SER A 76 -10.98 6.05 -37.20
N GLY A 77 -9.94 6.33 -36.41
CA GLY A 77 -9.45 7.68 -36.13
C GLY A 77 -10.45 8.57 -35.40
N LYS A 78 -11.45 7.99 -34.72
CA LYS A 78 -12.51 8.72 -34.00
C LYS A 78 -12.42 8.60 -32.49
N GLU A 79 -11.64 7.65 -31.99
CA GLU A 79 -11.53 7.36 -30.56
C GLU A 79 -10.07 7.35 -30.16
N VAL A 80 -9.79 7.84 -28.95
CA VAL A 80 -8.45 7.83 -28.35
C VAL A 80 -8.49 6.99 -27.09
N TYR A 81 -7.53 6.07 -26.99
CA TYR A 81 -7.40 5.15 -25.88
C TYR A 81 -6.07 5.33 -25.16
N ALA A 82 -6.10 5.00 -23.87
CA ALA A 82 -4.94 4.92 -23.01
C ALA A 82 -4.08 3.69 -23.32
N LYS A 83 -2.77 3.84 -23.62
CA LYS A 83 -1.87 2.67 -23.72
C LYS A 83 -1.57 2.04 -22.36
N ARG A 84 -1.62 2.84 -21.28
CA ARG A 84 -1.27 2.46 -19.91
C ARG A 84 -2.09 3.26 -18.91
N ALA A 85 -2.18 2.75 -17.67
CA ALA A 85 -2.82 3.48 -16.58
C ALA A 85 -1.94 4.64 -16.08
N GLY A 86 -2.54 5.77 -15.75
CA GLY A 86 -1.82 6.96 -15.29
C GLY A 86 -2.69 8.21 -15.23
N HIS A 87 -2.07 9.35 -15.02
CA HIS A 87 -2.73 10.65 -14.96
C HIS A 87 -2.91 11.21 -16.38
N ILE A 88 -4.13 11.67 -16.69
CA ILE A 88 -4.44 12.27 -17.99
C ILE A 88 -3.87 13.68 -18.03
N VAL A 89 -2.95 13.93 -18.95
CA VAL A 89 -2.31 15.24 -19.14
C VAL A 89 -2.79 15.85 -20.45
N TRP A 90 -3.41 17.03 -20.35
CA TRP A 90 -3.82 17.85 -21.47
C TRP A 90 -2.94 19.09 -21.57
N LYS A 91 -2.17 19.22 -22.66
CA LYS A 91 -1.39 20.43 -22.96
C LYS A 91 -2.09 21.24 -24.04
N PRO A 92 -2.87 22.28 -23.70
CA PRO A 92 -3.64 23.04 -24.68
C PRO A 92 -2.79 23.78 -25.70
N GLU A 93 -1.59 24.24 -25.31
CA GLU A 93 -0.67 24.97 -26.21
C GLU A 93 -0.15 24.12 -27.36
N GLU A 94 0.12 22.84 -27.10
CA GLU A 94 0.59 21.85 -28.09
C GLU A 94 -0.55 21.02 -28.68
N ASN A 95 -1.78 21.25 -28.19
CA ASN A 95 -2.95 20.42 -28.43
C ASN A 95 -2.65 18.93 -28.23
N LEU A 96 -1.90 18.58 -27.18
CA LEU A 96 -1.36 17.24 -26.93
C LEU A 96 -2.11 16.56 -25.77
N LEU A 97 -2.64 15.36 -26.03
CA LEU A 97 -3.18 14.47 -25.01
C LEU A 97 -2.21 13.31 -24.75
N ASP A 98 -1.73 13.20 -23.52
CA ASP A 98 -0.90 12.09 -23.08
C ASP A 98 -1.36 11.53 -21.73
N ILE A 99 -0.79 10.39 -21.37
CA ILE A 99 -0.92 9.81 -20.03
C ILE A 99 0.45 9.75 -19.39
N GLU A 100 0.57 10.33 -18.21
CA GLU A 100 1.79 10.26 -17.41
C GLU A 100 1.66 9.20 -16.31
N PRO A 101 2.64 8.29 -16.15
CA PRO A 101 2.66 7.32 -15.05
C PRO A 101 3.05 7.96 -13.71
N VAL A 102 3.24 9.29 -13.69
CA VAL A 102 3.60 10.09 -12.53
C VAL A 102 2.53 11.15 -12.35
N TYR A 103 2.05 11.33 -11.12
CA TYR A 103 1.16 12.43 -10.76
C TYR A 103 1.96 13.48 -10.00
N ILE A 104 2.06 14.68 -10.56
CA ILE A 104 2.82 15.79 -9.97
C ILE A 104 1.84 16.82 -9.44
N VAL A 105 1.92 17.08 -8.14
CA VAL A 105 1.24 18.19 -7.48
C VAL A 105 2.23 19.33 -7.35
N GLU A 106 1.99 20.39 -8.12
CA GLU A 106 2.86 21.58 -8.16
C GLU A 106 2.87 22.38 -6.85
N GLY A 107 1.82 22.23 -6.03
CA GLY A 107 1.65 22.94 -4.76
C GLY A 107 1.55 22.01 -3.56
N ASN A 108 0.78 22.46 -2.56
CA ASN A 108 0.53 21.73 -1.33
C ASN A 108 -0.67 20.79 -1.49
N VAL A 109 -0.66 19.70 -0.73
CA VAL A 109 -1.86 18.88 -0.50
C VAL A 109 -2.64 19.51 0.65
N ASP A 110 -3.65 20.31 0.30
CA ASP A 110 -4.55 21.03 1.20
C ASP A 110 -6.00 21.01 0.68
N PHE A 111 -6.86 21.94 1.13
CA PHE A 111 -8.25 22.02 0.67
C PHE A 111 -8.42 22.41 -0.81
N SER A 112 -7.36 22.87 -1.48
CA SER A 112 -7.40 23.20 -2.91
C SER A 112 -7.14 21.97 -3.77
N GLU A 113 -6.24 21.08 -3.31
CA GLU A 113 -5.90 19.85 -4.04
C GLU A 113 -6.69 18.63 -3.56
N GLY A 114 -6.93 18.52 -2.25
CA GLY A 114 -7.62 17.39 -1.65
C GLY A 114 -6.73 16.16 -1.44
N ASN A 115 -7.33 15.07 -0.96
CA ASN A 115 -6.63 13.81 -0.75
C ASN A 115 -6.22 13.16 -2.07
N ILE A 116 -5.02 12.58 -2.10
CA ILE A 116 -4.53 11.81 -3.24
C ILE A 116 -4.67 10.34 -2.90
N GLN A 117 -5.55 9.60 -3.58
CA GLN A 117 -5.77 8.18 -3.33
C GLN A 117 -5.94 7.41 -4.65
N GLY A 118 -5.56 6.13 -4.65
CA GLY A 118 -5.83 5.22 -5.77
C GLY A 118 -4.90 5.36 -6.98
N PHE A 119 -3.88 6.22 -6.93
CA PHE A 119 -2.96 6.36 -8.04
C PHE A 119 -2.02 5.15 -8.17
N VAL A 120 -2.04 4.50 -9.32
CA VAL A 120 -1.26 3.27 -9.57
C VAL A 120 0.24 3.57 -9.75
N GLY A 121 0.59 4.80 -10.14
CA GLY A 121 1.95 5.22 -10.44
C GLY A 121 2.67 5.93 -9.29
N LYS A 122 3.71 6.70 -9.64
CA LYS A 122 4.48 7.53 -8.69
C LYS A 122 3.76 8.85 -8.41
N VAL A 123 3.67 9.26 -7.15
CA VAL A 123 3.15 10.59 -6.79
C VAL A 123 4.31 11.48 -6.34
N ILE A 124 4.38 12.69 -6.88
CA ILE A 124 5.35 13.72 -6.49
C ILE A 124 4.58 14.94 -6.00
N VAL A 125 4.81 15.35 -4.76
CA VAL A 125 4.28 16.59 -4.19
C VAL A 125 5.44 17.56 -4.04
N LYS A 126 5.42 18.68 -4.78
CA LYS A 126 6.47 19.71 -4.70
C LYS A 126 6.33 20.58 -3.44
N GLY A 127 5.11 20.73 -2.92
CA GLY A 127 4.84 21.46 -1.68
C GLY A 127 4.75 20.58 -0.45
N ASP A 128 4.05 21.10 0.55
CA ASP A 128 3.76 20.46 1.83
C ASP A 128 2.53 19.55 1.77
N VAL A 129 2.44 18.60 2.69
CA VAL A 129 1.20 17.88 2.99
C VAL A 129 0.65 18.40 4.31
N LYS A 130 -0.50 19.08 4.25
CA LYS A 130 -1.10 19.72 5.43
C LYS A 130 -1.76 18.69 6.37
N PRO A 131 -2.01 19.08 7.64
CA PRO A 131 -2.62 18.20 8.64
C PRO A 131 -3.88 17.50 8.18
N LYS A 132 -3.97 16.21 8.50
CA LYS A 132 -5.12 15.34 8.28
C LYS A 132 -5.49 15.11 6.81
N PHE A 133 -4.59 15.43 5.87
CA PHE A 133 -4.67 15.00 4.48
C PHE A 133 -4.01 13.63 4.28
N LYS A 134 -4.32 13.00 3.14
CA LYS A 134 -3.86 11.65 2.82
C LYS A 134 -3.24 11.63 1.43
N VAL A 135 -2.07 11.01 1.32
CA VAL A 135 -1.39 10.72 0.05
C VAL A 135 -1.11 9.22 -0.01
N VAL A 136 -1.89 8.50 -0.82
CA VAL A 136 -1.83 7.05 -0.98
C VAL A 136 -1.61 6.69 -2.44
N ALA A 137 -0.46 6.09 -2.73
CA ALA A 137 -0.11 5.61 -4.06
C ALA A 137 0.23 4.12 -4.04
N HIS A 138 0.09 3.47 -5.19
CA HIS A 138 0.62 2.12 -5.37
C HIS A 138 2.14 2.14 -5.59
N GLY A 139 2.62 3.06 -6.44
CA GLY A 139 4.03 3.28 -6.67
C GLY A 139 4.71 4.10 -5.58
N ASP A 140 5.84 4.69 -5.94
CA ASP A 140 6.64 5.53 -5.04
C ASP A 140 5.91 6.83 -4.70
N VAL A 141 6.13 7.36 -3.49
CA VAL A 141 5.64 8.67 -3.08
C VAL A 141 6.84 9.54 -2.75
N GLU A 142 6.93 10.71 -3.38
CA GLU A 142 7.97 11.70 -3.14
C GLU A 142 7.32 13.01 -2.68
N ILE A 143 7.77 13.55 -1.56
CA ILE A 143 7.29 14.82 -1.01
C ILE A 143 8.51 15.70 -0.77
N GLN A 144 8.55 16.85 -1.43
CA GLN A 144 9.66 17.79 -1.35
C GLN A 144 9.52 18.73 -0.15
N GLY A 145 8.29 19.05 0.25
CA GLY A 145 8.00 19.89 1.41
C GLY A 145 7.89 19.13 2.72
N THR A 146 7.24 19.78 3.69
CA THR A 146 7.03 19.26 5.05
C THR A 146 5.73 18.47 5.12
N VAL A 147 5.74 17.43 5.95
CA VAL A 147 4.58 16.60 6.26
C VAL A 147 4.17 16.87 7.69
N GLU A 148 2.95 17.37 7.86
CA GLU A 148 2.38 17.63 9.18
C GLU A 148 1.15 16.76 9.40
N ASP A 149 1.14 15.92 10.44
CA ASP A 149 -0.04 15.14 10.89
C ASP A 149 -0.86 14.49 9.75
N ALA A 150 -0.19 13.94 8.74
CA ALA A 150 -0.81 13.41 7.53
C ALA A 150 -0.54 11.90 7.36
N LEU A 151 -1.40 11.25 6.58
CA LEU A 151 -1.23 9.84 6.21
C LEU A 151 -0.54 9.74 4.86
N ILE A 152 0.68 9.22 4.83
CA ILE A 152 1.40 8.94 3.59
C ILE A 152 1.61 7.45 3.50
N ARG A 153 1.13 6.84 2.40
CA ARG A 153 1.24 5.40 2.21
C ARG A 153 1.60 5.04 0.79
N SER A 154 2.68 4.30 0.64
CA SER A 154 3.00 3.58 -0.59
C SER A 154 2.71 2.09 -0.41
N THR A 155 1.89 1.49 -1.27
CA THR A 155 1.54 0.06 -1.14
C THR A 155 2.56 -0.90 -1.74
N ASN A 156 3.34 -0.47 -2.75
CA ASN A 156 4.35 -1.30 -3.41
C ASN A 156 5.68 -0.57 -3.72
N GLY A 157 5.84 0.64 -3.20
CA GLY A 157 6.99 1.50 -3.46
C GLY A 157 7.70 1.99 -2.20
N ASN A 158 8.58 2.96 -2.44
CA ASN A 158 9.29 3.73 -1.44
C ASN A 158 8.52 5.01 -1.10
N VAL A 159 8.80 5.57 0.06
CA VAL A 159 8.36 6.92 0.44
C VAL A 159 9.59 7.76 0.69
N VAL A 160 9.72 8.88 -0.02
CA VAL A 160 10.83 9.83 0.12
C VAL A 160 10.25 11.17 0.54
N ILE A 161 10.69 11.67 1.70
CA ILE A 161 10.31 12.98 2.23
C ILE A 161 11.62 13.76 2.38
N LEU A 162 11.80 14.77 1.54
CA LEU A 162 13.00 15.61 1.54
C LEU A 162 12.92 16.68 2.64
N GLY A 163 11.72 17.14 2.97
CA GLY A 163 11.50 18.05 4.08
C GLY A 163 11.44 17.35 5.44
N SER A 164 10.72 17.98 6.35
CA SER A 164 10.54 17.53 7.73
C SER A 164 9.25 16.74 7.88
N VAL A 165 9.24 15.80 8.84
CA VAL A 165 8.02 15.16 9.33
C VAL A 165 7.76 15.65 10.74
N VAL A 166 6.58 16.21 10.96
CA VAL A 166 6.16 16.71 12.28
C VAL A 166 4.79 16.16 12.59
N ASN A 167 4.70 15.34 13.65
CA ASN A 167 3.44 14.82 14.13
C ASN A 167 3.11 15.37 15.52
N LYS A 168 1.86 15.77 15.74
CA LYS A 168 1.28 16.08 17.05
C LYS A 168 0.26 15.02 17.46
N SER A 169 -0.43 14.38 16.53
CA SER A 169 -1.44 13.35 16.83
C SER A 169 -1.27 12.07 16.00
N ASP A 170 -1.83 12.03 14.79
CA ASP A 170 -2.15 10.78 14.07
C ASP A 170 -1.45 10.65 12.71
N GLY A 171 -0.42 11.46 12.44
CA GLY A 171 0.35 11.31 11.22
C GLY A 171 1.02 9.93 11.15
N LEU A 172 0.96 9.30 9.97
CA LEU A 172 1.55 7.98 9.73
C LEU A 172 2.22 7.97 8.37
N ILE A 173 3.48 7.59 8.35
CA ILE A 173 4.24 7.36 7.12
C ILE A 173 4.45 5.86 6.99
N GLN A 174 3.97 5.28 5.91
CA GLN A 174 4.07 3.87 5.63
C GLN A 174 4.64 3.62 4.23
N ALA A 175 5.86 3.10 4.19
CA ALA A 175 6.47 2.59 2.96
C ALA A 175 6.38 1.06 2.93
N SER A 176 6.05 0.51 1.77
CA SER A 176 6.13 -0.94 1.55
C SER A 176 7.59 -1.42 1.54
N LYS A 177 8.46 -0.61 0.91
CA LYS A 177 9.90 -0.84 0.81
C LYS A 177 10.67 0.11 1.74
N THR A 178 11.31 1.14 1.21
CA THR A 178 12.16 2.06 1.98
C THR A 178 11.41 3.37 2.29
N ALA A 179 11.46 3.81 3.54
CA ALA A 179 11.11 5.18 3.92
C ALA A 179 12.39 5.99 4.08
N HIS A 180 12.56 7.03 3.27
CA HIS A 180 13.67 7.97 3.35
C HIS A 180 13.14 9.33 3.83
N VAL A 181 13.63 9.81 4.97
CA VAL A 181 13.15 11.05 5.60
C VAL A 181 14.36 11.86 6.08
N CYS A 182 14.37 13.18 5.97
CA CYS A 182 15.53 13.97 6.45
C CYS A 182 15.47 14.29 7.96
N ILE A 183 14.29 14.70 8.44
CA ILE A 183 14.06 15.08 9.84
C ILE A 183 12.73 14.49 10.29
N ALA A 184 12.72 13.81 11.44
CA ALA A 184 11.52 13.21 12.01
C ALA A 184 11.29 13.70 13.44
N THR A 185 10.19 14.42 13.67
CA THR A 185 9.80 14.93 14.99
C THR A 185 8.47 14.32 15.41
N ASN A 186 8.47 13.54 16.50
CA ASN A 186 7.34 12.76 17.00
C ASN A 186 6.72 11.84 15.93
N ALA A 187 7.50 11.46 14.92
CA ALA A 187 6.99 10.80 13.73
C ALA A 187 6.62 9.34 14.00
N ASN A 188 5.59 8.85 13.31
CA ASN A 188 5.26 7.42 13.25
C ASN A 188 5.59 6.91 11.85
N ILE A 189 6.72 6.19 11.72
CA ILE A 189 7.25 5.76 10.43
C ILE A 189 7.32 4.25 10.41
N LYS A 190 6.73 3.63 9.38
CA LYS A 190 6.75 2.19 9.14
C LYS A 190 7.34 1.89 7.77
N GLY A 191 8.26 0.93 7.71
CA GLY A 191 8.90 0.54 6.46
C GLY A 191 9.50 -0.87 6.50
N GLN A 192 9.92 -1.38 5.35
CA GLN A 192 10.85 -2.51 5.34
C GLN A 192 12.24 -2.03 5.78
N ARG A 193 12.65 -0.86 5.29
CA ARG A 193 13.86 -0.14 5.66
C ARG A 193 13.50 1.31 5.96
N ILE A 194 14.12 1.91 6.97
CA ILE A 194 13.99 3.34 7.27
C ILE A 194 15.39 3.94 7.24
N VAL A 195 15.56 4.99 6.46
CA VAL A 195 16.80 5.75 6.37
C VAL A 195 16.46 7.20 6.68
N ILE A 196 17.04 7.73 7.74
CA ILE A 196 16.92 9.13 8.09
C ILE A 196 18.14 9.84 7.49
N GLY A 197 17.94 10.44 6.31
CA GLY A 197 18.98 11.11 5.52
C GLY A 197 19.39 12.45 6.12
N SER A 198 20.47 13.05 5.61
CA SER A 198 21.04 14.30 6.15
C SER A 198 19.98 15.40 6.34
N PRO A 199 19.88 16.04 7.53
CA PRO A 199 20.80 15.98 8.67
C PRO A 199 20.70 14.72 9.55
N GLY A 200 19.67 13.88 9.38
CA GLY A 200 19.62 12.53 9.94
C GLY A 200 19.06 12.45 11.35
N VAL A 201 18.14 13.35 11.71
CA VAL A 201 17.72 13.58 13.10
C VAL A 201 16.32 13.04 13.37
N VAL A 202 16.19 12.28 14.46
CA VAL A 202 14.92 11.75 14.97
C VAL A 202 14.69 12.25 16.39
N ILE A 203 13.67 13.05 16.62
CA ILE A 203 13.29 13.59 17.94
C ILE A 203 11.90 13.07 18.28
N GLY A 204 11.83 12.02 19.09
CA GLY A 204 10.55 11.46 19.54
C GLY A 204 9.81 10.64 18.48
N GLY A 205 8.80 9.90 18.94
CA GLY A 205 7.90 9.13 18.10
C GLY A 205 8.23 7.64 18.05
N VAL A 206 7.73 6.96 17.02
CA VAL A 206 7.83 5.50 16.86
C VAL A 206 8.30 5.17 15.45
N LEU A 207 9.49 4.57 15.34
CA LEU A 207 10.01 4.08 14.06
C LEU A 207 9.97 2.55 14.06
N GLN A 208 9.31 1.96 13.06
CA GLN A 208 9.16 0.51 12.93
C GLN A 208 9.66 0.03 11.57
N ALA A 209 10.80 -0.67 11.55
CA ALA A 209 11.32 -1.27 10.34
C ALA A 209 11.35 -2.80 10.41
N LYS A 210 11.18 -3.46 9.25
CA LYS A 210 11.37 -4.91 9.16
C LYS A 210 12.85 -5.31 9.26
N ASN A 211 13.75 -4.56 8.61
CA ASN A 211 15.15 -4.97 8.43
C ASN A 211 16.19 -3.96 8.94
N LEU A 212 16.09 -2.68 8.57
CA LEU A 212 17.12 -1.69 8.92
C LEU A 212 16.47 -0.38 9.33
N ILE A 213 16.98 0.21 10.39
CA ILE A 213 16.83 1.64 10.69
C ILE A 213 18.23 2.24 10.71
N GLN A 214 18.44 3.28 9.92
CA GLN A 214 19.68 4.05 9.88
C GLN A 214 19.37 5.52 10.10
N ALA A 215 20.09 6.18 11.00
CA ALA A 215 19.97 7.61 11.24
C ALA A 215 21.32 8.18 11.75
N ASN A 216 21.50 9.49 11.72
CA ASN A 216 22.67 10.13 12.33
C ASN A 216 22.45 10.27 13.84
N SER A 217 21.37 10.93 14.25
CA SER A 217 21.02 11.12 15.65
C SER A 217 19.61 10.64 15.95
N ILE A 218 19.45 9.92 17.05
CA ILE A 218 18.14 9.44 17.52
C ILE A 218 17.93 9.80 18.99
N GLY A 219 16.77 10.38 19.27
CA GLY A 219 16.34 10.89 20.56
C GLY A 219 16.72 12.35 20.76
N SER A 220 16.61 12.82 21.99
CA SER A 220 16.99 14.17 22.37
C SER A 220 17.59 14.19 23.78
N GLU A 221 18.42 15.20 24.07
CA GLU A 221 18.93 15.42 25.44
C GLU A 221 17.81 15.70 26.45
N SER A 222 16.69 16.24 25.97
CA SER A 222 15.48 16.47 26.77
C SER A 222 14.70 15.19 27.10
N GLY A 223 15.13 14.02 26.63
CA GLY A 223 14.49 12.75 26.95
C GLY A 223 13.11 12.57 26.31
N VAL A 224 12.90 13.14 25.11
CA VAL A 224 11.63 12.94 24.40
C VAL A 224 11.46 11.46 24.08
N ALA A 225 10.35 10.88 24.54
CA ALA A 225 10.06 9.46 24.39
C ALA A 225 10.17 9.02 22.93
N THR A 226 11.17 8.17 22.65
CA THR A 226 11.47 7.67 21.32
C THR A 226 11.51 6.15 21.36
N LYS A 227 10.71 5.51 20.52
CA LYS A 227 10.63 4.04 20.43
C LYS A 227 11.06 3.57 19.06
N ILE A 228 12.05 2.69 19.04
CA ILE A 228 12.60 2.11 17.82
C ILE A 228 12.26 0.63 17.84
N HIS A 229 11.62 0.13 16.79
CA HIS A 229 11.34 -1.29 16.61
C HIS A 229 11.96 -1.76 15.30
N VAL A 230 12.88 -2.72 15.38
CA VAL A 230 13.48 -3.35 14.21
C VAL A 230 13.25 -4.86 14.26
N GLY A 231 12.78 -5.43 13.16
CA GLY A 231 12.50 -6.86 13.09
C GLY A 231 11.27 -7.27 13.88
N ASP A 232 10.28 -6.38 14.05
CA ASP A 232 9.02 -6.75 14.73
C ASP A 232 8.36 -7.91 13.98
N VAL A 233 8.22 -9.05 14.65
CA VAL A 233 7.63 -10.28 14.14
C VAL A 233 6.43 -10.71 14.98
N LYS A 234 5.96 -9.88 15.93
CA LYS A 234 4.91 -10.26 16.87
C LYS A 234 3.64 -10.72 16.15
N ALA A 235 3.13 -9.89 15.25
CA ALA A 235 1.94 -10.22 14.46
C ALA A 235 2.13 -11.47 13.58
N LEU A 236 3.34 -11.68 13.03
CA LEU A 236 3.64 -12.87 12.24
C LEU A 236 3.68 -14.14 13.09
N ARG A 237 4.28 -14.08 14.29
CA ARG A 237 4.32 -15.21 15.23
C ARG A 237 2.94 -15.56 15.75
N GLU A 238 2.12 -14.57 16.07
CA GLU A 238 0.72 -14.77 16.47
C GLU A 238 -0.08 -15.45 15.35
N ARG A 239 0.06 -14.97 14.10
CA ARG A 239 -0.57 -15.61 12.93
C ARG A 239 -0.06 -17.04 12.72
N LEU A 240 1.24 -17.29 12.85
CA LEU A 240 1.82 -18.62 12.70
C LEU A 240 1.29 -19.59 13.78
N ARG A 241 1.10 -19.12 15.01
CA ARG A 241 0.50 -19.92 16.10
C ARG A 241 -0.95 -20.28 15.80
N ALA A 242 -1.74 -19.33 15.28
CA ALA A 242 -3.13 -19.56 14.90
C ALA A 242 -3.25 -20.55 13.73
N LEU A 243 -2.40 -20.42 12.71
CA LEU A 243 -2.35 -21.36 11.58
C LEU A 243 -1.93 -22.76 12.04
N GLY A 244 -0.94 -22.88 12.93
CA GLY A 244 -0.52 -24.18 13.46
C GLY A 244 -1.62 -24.89 14.25
N GLN A 245 -2.44 -24.15 15.00
CA GLN A 245 -3.60 -24.72 15.67
C GLN A 245 -4.64 -25.25 14.67
N LYS A 246 -4.95 -24.46 13.63
CA LYS A 246 -5.85 -24.89 12.56
C LYS A 246 -5.34 -26.13 11.83
N ALA A 247 -4.09 -26.10 11.38
CA ALA A 247 -3.46 -27.22 10.69
C ALA A 247 -3.44 -28.50 11.56
N SER A 248 -3.23 -28.36 12.88
CA SER A 248 -3.28 -29.50 13.80
C SER A 248 -4.69 -30.09 13.92
N ALA A 249 -5.74 -29.26 13.96
CA ALA A 249 -7.12 -29.70 14.01
C ALA A 249 -7.55 -30.36 12.70
N ASP A 250 -7.25 -29.73 11.56
CA ASP A 250 -7.56 -30.25 10.23
C ASP A 250 -6.82 -31.56 9.95
N SER A 251 -5.56 -31.68 10.41
CA SER A 251 -4.80 -32.93 10.30
C SER A 251 -5.38 -34.05 11.16
N ALA A 252 -5.91 -33.75 12.35
CA ALA A 252 -6.58 -34.74 13.19
C ALA A 252 -7.89 -35.21 12.54
N LEU A 253 -8.72 -34.27 12.06
CA LEU A 253 -9.94 -34.57 11.32
C LEU A 253 -9.68 -35.43 10.08
N LEU A 254 -8.65 -35.11 9.28
CA LEU A 254 -8.27 -35.93 8.12
C LEU A 254 -7.87 -37.33 8.52
N LYS A 255 -7.12 -37.51 9.62
CA LYS A 255 -6.73 -38.84 10.09
C LYS A 255 -7.95 -39.67 10.46
N GLU A 256 -8.86 -39.11 11.24
CA GLU A 256 -10.12 -39.76 11.63
C GLU A 256 -10.96 -40.13 10.39
N LEU A 257 -11.14 -39.17 9.47
CA LEU A 257 -11.91 -39.38 8.24
C LEU A 257 -11.26 -40.46 7.35
N THR A 258 -9.93 -40.49 7.27
CA THR A 258 -9.18 -41.50 6.50
C THR A 258 -9.32 -42.90 7.13
N GLU A 259 -9.32 -43.01 8.46
CA GLU A 259 -9.57 -44.28 9.15
C GLU A 259 -11.01 -44.77 8.93
N VAL A 260 -11.99 -43.87 9.02
CA VAL A 260 -13.40 -44.17 8.73
C VAL A 260 -13.58 -44.65 7.29
N ILE A 261 -12.97 -43.95 6.32
CA ILE A 261 -13.00 -44.35 4.90
C ILE A 261 -12.44 -45.77 4.74
N LYS A 262 -11.26 -46.06 5.30
CA LYS A 262 -10.66 -47.41 5.21
C LYS A 262 -11.56 -48.50 5.79
N LEU A 263 -12.20 -48.26 6.93
CA LEU A 263 -13.10 -49.22 7.57
C LEU A 263 -14.37 -49.45 6.74
N LEU A 264 -14.94 -48.39 6.18
CA LEU A 264 -16.14 -48.48 5.36
C LEU A 264 -15.85 -49.11 3.99
N GLU A 265 -14.69 -48.85 3.38
CA GLU A 265 -14.23 -49.52 2.15
C GLU A 265 -14.00 -51.02 2.33
N PHE A 266 -13.47 -51.43 3.49
CA PHE A 266 -13.35 -52.85 3.83
C PHE A 266 -14.72 -53.54 3.93
N LYS A 267 -15.73 -52.85 4.49
CA LYS A 267 -17.12 -53.34 4.55
C LYS A 267 -17.83 -53.34 3.19
N GLU A 268 -17.51 -52.39 2.31
CA GLU A 268 -17.95 -52.35 0.91
C GLU A 268 -17.52 -53.61 0.17
N THR A 269 -16.24 -53.96 0.32
CA THR A 269 -15.63 -55.15 -0.30
C THR A 269 -16.20 -56.46 0.27
N SER A 270 -16.64 -56.43 1.53
CA SER A 270 -17.26 -57.58 2.22
C SER A 270 -18.79 -57.68 2.02
N ASN A 271 -19.39 -56.79 1.23
CA ASN A 271 -20.82 -56.75 0.91
C ASN A 271 -21.76 -56.63 2.13
N THR A 272 -21.32 -55.97 3.21
CA THR A 272 -22.04 -55.83 4.49
C THR A 272 -22.43 -54.38 4.83
N LEU A 273 -22.41 -53.49 3.83
CA LEU A 273 -22.74 -52.07 4.02
C LEU A 273 -24.23 -51.81 4.13
N ASP A 274 -24.60 -50.96 5.09
CA ASP A 274 -25.94 -50.38 5.23
C ASP A 274 -26.09 -49.08 4.42
N SER A 275 -27.32 -48.69 4.09
CA SER A 275 -27.65 -47.50 3.29
C SER A 275 -27.14 -46.19 3.90
N ASP A 276 -27.17 -46.05 5.23
CA ASP A 276 -26.62 -44.89 5.93
C ASP A 276 -25.08 -44.85 5.89
N GLN A 277 -24.43 -46.02 5.91
CA GLN A 277 -22.97 -46.14 5.83
C GLN A 277 -22.45 -45.80 4.44
N ALA A 278 -23.20 -46.14 3.38
CA ALA A 278 -22.90 -45.76 2.01
C ALA A 278 -22.97 -44.23 1.80
N ASN A 279 -23.95 -43.56 2.41
CA ASN A 279 -24.08 -42.10 2.38
C ASN A 279 -22.97 -41.37 3.17
N LEU A 280 -22.53 -41.95 4.29
CA LEU A 280 -21.40 -41.42 5.05
C LEU A 280 -20.08 -41.58 4.29
N LEU A 281 -19.88 -42.71 3.61
CA LEU A 281 -18.69 -42.97 2.80
C LEU A 281 -18.61 -42.02 1.59
N SER A 282 -19.72 -41.74 0.90
CA SER A 282 -19.72 -40.80 -0.22
C SER A 282 -19.42 -39.36 0.20
N LYS A 283 -19.95 -38.92 1.35
CA LYS A 283 -19.62 -37.62 1.97
C LYS A 283 -18.16 -37.57 2.39
N ALA A 284 -17.67 -38.56 3.14
CA ALA A 284 -16.28 -38.62 3.57
C ALA A 284 -15.29 -38.65 2.39
N ARG A 285 -15.61 -39.33 1.29
CA ARG A 285 -14.81 -39.31 0.05
C ARG A 285 -14.77 -37.94 -0.63
N THR A 286 -15.77 -37.10 -0.40
CA THR A 286 -15.83 -35.73 -0.93
C THR A 286 -15.10 -34.77 0.01
N ASP A 287 -15.34 -34.88 1.31
CA ASP A 287 -14.78 -33.99 2.33
C ASP A 287 -13.27 -34.22 2.55
N ALA A 288 -12.78 -35.46 2.43
CA ALA A 288 -11.36 -35.80 2.61
C ALA A 288 -10.41 -35.06 1.65
N PRO A 289 -10.61 -35.07 0.32
CA PRO A 289 -9.75 -34.32 -0.59
C PRO A 289 -9.89 -32.81 -0.43
N GLU A 290 -11.08 -32.29 -0.11
CA GLU A 290 -11.28 -30.86 0.16
C GLU A 290 -10.50 -30.40 1.40
N LEU A 291 -10.62 -31.14 2.50
CA LEU A 291 -9.95 -30.82 3.76
C LEU A 291 -8.43 -31.01 3.65
N LYS A 292 -7.98 -31.96 2.81
CA LYS A 292 -6.57 -32.09 2.44
C LYS A 292 -6.06 -30.88 1.65
N GLY A 293 -6.82 -30.38 0.68
CA GLY A 293 -6.48 -29.17 -0.07
C GLY A 293 -6.38 -27.93 0.84
N LEU A 294 -7.31 -27.77 1.79
CA LEU A 294 -7.26 -26.70 2.79
C LEU A 294 -6.03 -26.82 3.71
N LEU A 295 -5.67 -28.04 4.13
CA LEU A 295 -4.47 -28.28 4.93
C LEU A 295 -3.19 -27.95 4.16
N GLU A 296 -3.11 -28.33 2.89
CA GLU A 296 -1.99 -28.00 2.01
C GLU A 296 -1.84 -26.48 1.85
N ALA A 297 -2.92 -25.75 1.58
CA ALA A 297 -2.91 -24.29 1.52
C ALA A 297 -2.49 -23.63 2.85
N THR A 298 -2.97 -24.16 3.98
CA THR A 298 -2.57 -23.68 5.31
C THR A 298 -1.07 -23.89 5.56
N HIS A 299 -0.53 -25.03 5.11
CA HIS A 299 0.90 -25.32 5.22
C HIS A 299 1.76 -24.43 4.33
N GLU A 300 1.30 -24.11 3.12
CA GLU A 300 1.94 -23.15 2.23
C GLU A 300 2.02 -21.75 2.87
N GLU A 301 0.92 -21.26 3.45
CA GLU A 301 0.91 -20.01 4.22
C GLU A 301 1.89 -20.03 5.39
N GLU A 302 1.97 -21.13 6.15
CA GLU A 302 2.95 -21.25 7.24
C GLU A 302 4.39 -21.15 6.73
N ILE A 303 4.70 -21.81 5.61
CA ILE A 303 6.02 -21.78 4.99
C ILE A 303 6.35 -20.36 4.56
N GLU A 304 5.41 -19.65 3.94
CA GLU A 304 5.59 -18.26 3.53
C GLU A 304 5.87 -17.34 4.73
N ILE A 305 5.09 -17.45 5.80
CA ILE A 305 5.29 -16.66 7.02
C ILE A 305 6.63 -17.00 7.69
N LYS A 306 7.00 -18.30 7.75
CA LYS A 306 8.31 -18.73 8.27
C LYS A 306 9.46 -18.15 7.44
N ARG A 307 9.33 -18.12 6.12
CA ARG A 307 10.29 -17.46 5.20
C ARG A 307 10.35 -15.95 5.46
N GLU A 308 9.21 -15.29 5.67
CA GLU A 308 9.18 -13.85 5.99
C GLU A 308 9.85 -13.54 7.33
N ILE A 309 9.65 -14.36 8.36
CA ILE A 309 10.35 -14.22 9.64
C ILE A 309 11.86 -14.43 9.45
N ALA A 310 12.26 -15.40 8.63
CA ALA A 310 13.67 -15.67 8.35
C ALA A 310 14.35 -14.53 7.56
N SER A 311 13.65 -13.90 6.62
CA SER A 311 14.19 -12.78 5.83
C SER A 311 14.43 -11.52 6.66
N ARG A 312 13.78 -11.39 7.83
CA ARG A 312 13.96 -10.30 8.79
C ARG A 312 15.14 -10.53 9.75
N ARG A 313 15.78 -11.70 9.75
CA ARG A 313 16.94 -12.02 10.62
C ARG A 313 18.11 -11.03 10.57
N PRO A 314 18.47 -10.37 9.45
CA PRO A 314 19.52 -9.36 9.45
C PRO A 314 19.06 -8.01 10.05
N ALA A 315 18.10 -8.00 10.95
CA ALA A 315 17.59 -6.81 11.63
C ALA A 315 18.73 -6.04 12.34
N ARG A 316 18.92 -4.77 11.96
CA ARG A 316 19.95 -3.89 12.50
C ARG A 316 19.42 -2.47 12.73
N LEU A 317 19.97 -1.84 13.77
CA LEU A 317 19.89 -0.40 13.99
C LEU A 317 21.30 0.16 13.84
N GLU A 318 21.46 1.24 13.08
CA GLU A 318 22.74 1.92 12.85
C GLU A 318 22.58 3.42 13.14
N VAL A 319 23.28 3.91 14.16
CA VAL A 319 23.27 5.32 14.58
C VAL A 319 24.65 5.92 14.33
N MET A 320 24.76 6.77 13.30
CA MET A 320 26.04 7.24 12.77
C MET A 320 26.70 8.36 13.58
N ASP A 321 25.98 9.03 14.48
CA ASP A 321 26.54 10.10 15.32
C ASP A 321 26.23 9.82 16.79
N THR A 322 25.00 10.09 17.23
CA THR A 322 24.64 10.04 18.66
C THR A 322 23.27 9.40 18.89
N LEU A 323 23.23 8.39 19.74
CA LEU A 323 22.01 7.82 20.31
C LEU A 323 21.82 8.43 21.71
N HIS A 324 20.80 9.27 21.86
CA HIS A 324 20.51 9.97 23.11
C HIS A 324 19.94 9.03 24.20
N PRO A 325 19.95 9.45 25.48
CA PRO A 325 19.33 8.68 26.56
C PRO A 325 17.81 8.60 26.43
N GLN A 326 17.20 7.66 27.15
CA GLN A 326 15.75 7.41 27.19
C GLN A 326 15.14 7.00 25.84
N VAL A 327 15.94 6.34 24.99
CA VAL A 327 15.47 5.74 23.75
C VAL A 327 15.25 4.25 23.99
N ASP A 328 14.02 3.79 23.74
CA ASP A 328 13.67 2.37 23.81
C ASP A 328 13.97 1.70 22.47
N VAL A 329 14.98 0.83 22.45
CA VAL A 329 15.37 0.07 21.28
C VAL A 329 14.89 -1.36 21.40
N TRP A 330 13.97 -1.73 20.52
CA TRP A 330 13.45 -3.07 20.36
C TRP A 330 14.06 -3.73 19.13
N LEU A 331 14.74 -4.85 19.33
CA LEU A 331 15.15 -5.76 18.26
C LEU A 331 14.44 -7.09 18.46
N PHE A 332 13.50 -7.42 17.58
CA PHE A 332 12.57 -8.53 17.77
C PHE A 332 11.83 -8.41 19.12
N GLU A 333 12.11 -9.31 20.07
CA GLU A 333 11.53 -9.34 21.42
C GLU A 333 12.47 -8.78 22.49
N ALA A 334 13.73 -8.54 22.14
CA ALA A 334 14.70 -7.95 23.05
C ALA A 334 14.51 -6.43 23.10
N CYS A 335 14.48 -5.87 24.31
CA CYS A 335 14.38 -4.44 24.56
C CYS A 335 15.58 -3.96 25.35
N VAL A 336 16.12 -2.81 24.96
CA VAL A 336 17.14 -2.07 25.69
C VAL A 336 16.73 -0.60 25.69
N THR A 337 16.69 -0.01 26.88
CA THR A 337 16.56 1.45 27.04
C THR A 337 17.94 2.06 27.27
N THR A 338 18.28 3.10 26.51
CA THR A 338 19.55 3.82 26.70
C THR A 338 19.52 4.70 27.95
N GLN A 339 20.57 4.62 28.77
CA GLN A 339 20.69 5.42 30.00
C GLN A 339 21.55 6.67 29.80
N ALA A 340 22.56 6.59 28.95
CA ALA A 340 23.48 7.66 28.61
C ALA A 340 23.57 7.79 27.08
N ALA A 341 24.10 8.92 26.62
CA ALA A 341 24.34 9.11 25.19
C ALA A 341 25.47 8.19 24.70
N GLU A 342 25.20 7.41 23.66
CA GLU A 342 26.17 6.53 23.01
C GLU A 342 26.49 7.09 21.61
N LYS A 343 27.76 7.06 21.20
CA LYS A 343 28.18 7.55 19.88
C LYS A 343 28.50 6.40 18.93
N PHE A 344 28.29 6.61 17.63
CA PHE A 344 28.61 5.63 16.57
C PHE A 344 28.16 4.21 16.91
N THR A 345 26.89 4.05 17.29
CA THR A 345 26.39 2.82 17.89
C THR A 345 25.51 2.03 16.93
N GLY A 346 25.81 0.74 16.80
CA GLY A 346 25.00 -0.23 16.09
C GLY A 346 24.42 -1.30 17.02
N PHE A 347 23.22 -1.76 16.69
CA PHE A 347 22.61 -2.92 17.33
C PHE A 347 22.28 -3.98 16.28
N ARG A 348 22.55 -5.24 16.59
CA ARG A 348 22.21 -6.39 15.74
C ARG A 348 21.74 -7.55 16.58
N CYS A 349 20.92 -8.42 16.02
CA CYS A 349 20.59 -9.69 16.65
C CYS A 349 21.56 -10.77 16.14
N LYS A 350 22.24 -11.45 17.06
CA LYS A 350 23.04 -12.65 16.77
C LYS A 350 22.56 -13.77 17.69
N ASP A 351 22.09 -14.86 17.11
CA ASP A 351 21.58 -16.04 17.84
C ASP A 351 20.46 -15.73 18.85
N GLY A 352 19.61 -14.74 18.55
CA GLY A 352 18.50 -14.32 19.42
C GLY A 352 18.90 -13.33 20.52
N ILE A 353 20.18 -12.99 20.63
CA ILE A 353 20.69 -12.03 21.61
C ILE A 353 21.00 -10.71 20.92
N MET A 354 20.57 -9.61 21.53
CA MET A 354 20.90 -8.26 21.09
C MET A 354 22.38 -7.98 21.39
N GLN A 355 23.16 -7.73 20.35
CA GLN A 355 24.56 -7.35 20.45
C GLN A 355 24.73 -5.89 20.05
N ARG A 356 25.40 -5.12 20.92
CA ARG A 356 25.88 -3.77 20.61
C ARG A 356 27.23 -3.86 19.90
N TYR A 357 27.47 -2.99 18.93
CA TYR A 357 28.75 -2.85 18.26
C TYR A 357 28.99 -1.37 17.92
N SER A 358 30.25 -0.96 17.80
CA SER A 358 30.61 0.36 17.28
C SER A 358 30.60 0.30 15.76
N LEU A 359 30.10 1.37 15.12
CA LEU A 359 30.09 1.57 13.67
C LEU A 359 31.45 2.03 13.14
#